data_AF-A0A931MSW4-F1
#
_entry.id   AF-A0A931MSW4-F1
#
_cell.length_a   1.000
_cell.length_b   1.000
_cell.length_c   1.000
_cell.angle_alpha   90.00
_cell.angle_beta   90.00
_cell.angle_gamma   90.00
#
_symmetry.space_group_name_H-M   'P 1'
#
loop_
_entity.id
_entity.type
_entity.pdbx_description
1 polymer ?
#
loop_
_entity_poly.entity_id
_entity_poly.type
_entity_poly.pdbx_seq_one_letter_code
_entity_poly.pdbx_strand_id
1 'polypeptide(L)'
;MVWNSLRTTLFDAVAPAIRRTLPRPVGTVSWYGQQEAHRVGYYDTIRRCGLVGFGALDRELLDAQAALVGATGWWWAFERVCVMAERPRELHTEPSPGGAEGERRLHHPNRAALEYSDGTRSFVHHGTIVPDWVVLDPTAERIGRERNVEIRRCAIERIGWDTYIEEAALTLVDRTEDPGNPGCLLELYDSPGGWGSPGRILLAVNGSLERDGTRRRYGLPVPAWAPSALDAAGWTYGISGSDYSRLVRRT
;
A
#
# COMPACT_ATOMS: atom_id res chain seq x y z
N MET A 1 -9.69 4.47 -20.32
CA MET A 1 -8.37 3.96 -19.90
C MET A 1 -7.62 4.97 -19.03
N VAL A 2 -7.23 6.14 -19.58
CA VAL A 2 -6.51 7.20 -18.85
C VAL A 2 -7.25 7.71 -17.60
N TRP A 3 -8.59 7.84 -17.68
CA TRP A 3 -9.43 8.30 -16.57
C TRP A 3 -9.31 7.45 -15.29
N ASN A 4 -9.44 6.14 -15.43
CA ASN A 4 -9.39 5.22 -14.28
C ASN A 4 -7.98 5.17 -13.67
N SER A 5 -6.95 5.19 -14.54
CA SER A 5 -5.55 5.22 -14.13
C SER A 5 -5.19 6.48 -13.31
N LEU A 6 -5.61 7.66 -13.76
CA LEU A 6 -5.37 8.92 -13.04
C LEU A 6 -6.15 8.99 -11.72
N ARG A 7 -7.41 8.56 -11.73
CA ARG A 7 -8.26 8.55 -10.52
C ARG A 7 -7.63 7.70 -9.43
N THR A 8 -7.23 6.47 -9.71
CA THR A 8 -6.64 5.58 -8.69
C THR A 8 -5.29 6.09 -8.19
N THR A 9 -4.43 6.57 -9.10
CA THR A 9 -3.09 7.07 -8.74
C THR A 9 -3.17 8.31 -7.84
N LEU A 10 -4.04 9.26 -8.17
CA LEU A 10 -4.12 10.54 -7.44
C LEU A 10 -5.06 10.47 -6.23
N PHE A 11 -6.18 9.76 -6.35
CA PHE A 11 -7.20 9.74 -5.31
C PHE A 11 -6.99 8.60 -4.31
N ASP A 12 -6.81 7.37 -4.80
CA ASP A 12 -6.76 6.20 -3.92
C ASP A 12 -5.36 5.99 -3.30
N ALA A 13 -4.28 6.45 -3.96
CA ALA A 13 -2.92 6.34 -3.43
C ALA A 13 -2.41 7.62 -2.74
N VAL A 14 -2.52 8.79 -3.38
CA VAL A 14 -1.91 10.03 -2.86
C VAL A 14 -2.76 10.70 -1.76
N ALA A 15 -4.08 10.73 -1.90
CA ALA A 15 -4.94 11.42 -0.91
C ALA A 15 -4.88 10.81 0.50
N PRO A 16 -4.87 9.48 0.71
CA PRO A 16 -4.72 8.90 2.04
C PRO A 16 -3.39 9.22 2.71
N ALA A 17 -2.29 9.30 1.94
CA ALA A 17 -0.96 9.64 2.46
C ALA A 17 -0.93 11.06 3.02
N ILE A 18 -1.53 11.99 2.30
CA ILE A 18 -1.59 13.40 2.69
C ILE A 18 -2.56 13.62 3.85
N ARG A 19 -3.68 12.89 3.90
CA ARG A 19 -4.59 12.91 5.05
C ARG A 19 -3.93 12.45 6.36
N ARG A 20 -2.86 11.64 6.30
CA ARG A 20 -2.11 11.22 7.50
C ARG A 20 -1.10 12.27 7.97
N THR A 21 -0.63 13.14 7.08
CA THR A 21 0.28 14.24 7.44
C THR A 21 -0.47 15.48 7.93
N LEU A 22 -1.75 15.61 7.59
CA LEU A 22 -2.59 16.75 7.97
C LEU A 22 -3.43 16.45 9.23
N PRO A 23 -3.61 17.44 10.13
CA PRO A 23 -4.65 17.38 11.15
C PRO A 23 -6.03 17.22 10.50
N ARG A 24 -6.92 16.40 11.06
CA ARG A 24 -8.30 16.26 10.55
C ARG A 24 -9.03 17.61 10.70
N PRO A 25 -9.39 18.30 9.61
CA PRO A 25 -10.19 19.50 9.73
C PRO A 25 -11.64 19.11 10.00
N VAL A 26 -12.22 19.61 11.09
CA VAL A 26 -13.63 19.42 11.42
C VAL A 26 -14.44 20.52 10.71
N GLY A 27 -15.49 20.15 9.98
CA GLY A 27 -16.42 21.12 9.38
C GLY A 27 -16.03 21.70 8.02
N THR A 28 -15.00 21.17 7.34
CA THR A 28 -14.59 21.66 6.01
C THR A 28 -15.20 20.88 4.86
N VAL A 29 -15.72 21.59 3.86
CA VAL A 29 -15.92 21.02 2.52
C VAL A 29 -14.54 20.81 1.90
N SER A 30 -14.08 19.57 1.89
CA SER A 30 -12.93 19.19 1.06
C SER A 30 -13.41 19.24 -0.38
N TRP A 31 -12.94 20.21 -1.17
CA TRP A 31 -13.25 20.23 -2.60
C TRP A 31 -12.60 18.99 -3.23
N TYR A 32 -13.39 17.95 -3.45
CA TYR A 32 -12.93 16.75 -4.14
C TYR A 32 -12.58 17.11 -5.60
N GLY A 33 -11.47 16.60 -6.11
CA GLY A 33 -11.02 16.86 -7.49
C GLY A 33 -9.90 17.90 -7.64
N GLN A 34 -9.34 18.45 -6.56
CA GLN A 34 -8.22 19.41 -6.61
C GLN A 34 -6.95 18.88 -7.30
N GLN A 35 -6.78 17.56 -7.34
CA GLN A 35 -5.67 16.89 -8.04
C GLN A 35 -6.03 16.52 -9.48
N GLU A 36 -7.27 16.74 -9.92
CA GLU A 36 -7.76 16.33 -11.23
C GLU A 36 -7.44 17.38 -12.30
N ALA A 37 -6.17 17.78 -12.40
CA ALA A 37 -5.72 18.72 -13.42
C ALA A 37 -6.13 18.30 -14.84
N HIS A 38 -6.19 16.99 -15.08
CA HIS A 38 -6.67 16.41 -16.32
C HIS A 38 -8.14 16.73 -16.64
N ARG A 39 -9.02 16.88 -15.63
CA ARG A 39 -10.43 17.27 -15.85
C ARG A 39 -10.55 18.71 -16.28
N VAL A 40 -9.82 19.60 -15.61
CA VAL A 40 -9.77 21.01 -15.98
C VAL A 40 -9.18 21.16 -17.38
N GLY A 41 -8.09 20.44 -17.67
CA GLY A 41 -7.49 20.41 -19.00
C GLY A 41 -8.43 19.89 -20.09
N TYR A 42 -9.28 18.91 -19.80
CA TYR A 42 -10.29 18.40 -20.75
C TYR A 42 -11.29 19.50 -21.15
N TYR A 43 -11.90 20.18 -20.18
CA TYR A 43 -12.85 21.26 -20.47
C TYR A 43 -12.19 22.48 -21.09
N ASP A 44 -10.96 22.83 -20.67
CA ASP A 44 -10.18 23.91 -21.28
C ASP A 44 -9.85 23.60 -22.74
N THR A 45 -9.53 22.35 -23.07
CA THR A 45 -9.30 21.90 -24.46
C THR A 45 -10.57 22.02 -25.29
N ILE A 46 -11.72 21.54 -24.79
CA ILE A 46 -13.02 21.66 -25.49
C ILE A 46 -13.34 23.12 -25.79
N ARG A 47 -13.14 24.00 -24.80
CA ARG A 47 -13.34 25.45 -24.94
C ARG A 47 -12.43 26.06 -26.00
N ARG A 48 -11.12 25.79 -25.93
CA ARG A 48 -10.11 26.33 -26.87
C ARG A 48 -10.31 25.85 -28.30
N CYS A 49 -10.77 24.61 -28.48
CA CYS A 49 -11.07 24.05 -29.79
C CYS A 49 -12.45 24.47 -30.32
N GLY A 50 -13.26 25.22 -29.55
CA GLY A 50 -14.58 25.68 -29.98
C GLY A 50 -15.60 24.55 -30.19
N LEU A 51 -15.38 23.38 -29.57
CA LEU A 51 -16.24 22.21 -29.77
C LEU A 51 -17.61 22.35 -29.07
N VAL A 52 -17.64 23.11 -27.97
CA VAL A 52 -18.85 23.43 -27.20
C VAL A 52 -18.74 24.86 -26.67
N GLY A 53 -19.86 25.59 -26.69
CA GLY A 53 -19.98 26.89 -26.04
C GLY A 53 -20.33 26.77 -24.56
N PHE A 54 -19.62 27.48 -23.70
CA PHE A 54 -19.90 27.58 -22.27
C PHE A 54 -20.60 28.89 -21.93
N GLY A 55 -21.42 28.94 -20.88
CA GLY A 55 -21.97 30.19 -20.35
C GLY A 55 -20.88 31.12 -19.79
N ALA A 56 -21.22 32.39 -19.52
CA ALA A 56 -20.25 33.33 -18.93
C ALA A 56 -19.72 32.85 -17.58
N LEU A 57 -20.63 32.43 -16.70
CA LEU A 57 -20.28 31.91 -15.37
C LEU A 57 -19.41 30.64 -15.45
N ASP A 58 -19.72 29.72 -16.37
CA ASP A 58 -18.93 28.49 -16.54
C ASP A 58 -17.50 28.79 -17.00
N ARG A 59 -17.33 29.81 -17.86
CA ARG A 59 -15.99 30.24 -18.30
C ARG A 59 -15.20 30.83 -17.14
N GLU A 60 -15.82 31.70 -16.34
CA GLU A 60 -15.19 32.29 -15.16
C GLU A 60 -14.78 31.21 -14.15
N LEU A 61 -15.67 30.24 -13.89
CA LEU A 61 -15.36 29.09 -13.03
C LEU A 61 -14.22 28.25 -13.59
N LEU A 62 -14.22 27.96 -14.89
CA LEU A 62 -13.16 27.19 -15.53
C LEU A 62 -11.81 27.92 -15.45
N ASP A 63 -11.78 29.24 -15.65
CA ASP A 63 -10.56 30.05 -15.53
C ASP A 63 -10.03 30.07 -14.08
N ALA A 64 -10.92 30.21 -13.10
CA ALA A 64 -10.54 30.15 -11.68
C ALA A 64 -9.99 28.77 -11.31
N GLN A 65 -10.62 27.69 -11.76
CA GLN A 65 -10.15 26.33 -11.53
C GLN A 65 -8.80 26.08 -12.23
N ALA A 66 -8.62 26.55 -13.46
CA ALA A 66 -7.36 26.46 -14.18
C ALA A 66 -6.22 27.21 -13.47
N ALA A 67 -6.49 28.41 -12.96
CA ALA A 67 -5.53 29.17 -12.18
C ALA A 67 -5.13 28.43 -10.89
N LEU A 68 -6.10 27.90 -10.13
CA LEU A 68 -5.83 27.13 -8.91
C LEU A 68 -5.01 25.86 -9.20
N VAL A 69 -5.44 25.08 -10.18
CA VAL A 69 -4.77 23.84 -10.62
C VAL A 69 -3.37 24.10 -11.16
N GLY A 70 -3.09 25.29 -11.70
CA GLY A 70 -1.76 25.71 -12.15
C GLY A 70 -0.88 26.28 -11.03
N ALA A 71 -1.47 26.94 -10.04
CA ALA A 71 -0.72 27.60 -8.96
C ALA A 71 -0.32 26.65 -7.82
N THR A 72 -1.23 25.82 -7.31
CA THR A 72 -1.03 25.08 -6.05
C THR A 72 -1.34 23.59 -6.16
N GLY A 73 -0.87 22.80 -5.18
CA GLY A 73 -1.31 21.43 -4.95
C GLY A 73 -2.64 21.40 -4.19
N TRP A 74 -2.64 20.79 -3.01
CA TRP A 74 -3.83 20.76 -2.16
C TRP A 74 -4.15 22.15 -1.63
N TRP A 75 -5.43 22.46 -1.49
CA TRP A 75 -5.85 23.71 -0.86
C TRP A 75 -7.17 23.54 -0.10
N TRP A 76 -7.45 24.43 0.85
CA TRP A 76 -8.70 24.42 1.62
C TRP A 76 -9.13 25.85 1.87
N ALA A 77 -10.30 26.23 1.39
CA ALA A 77 -10.93 27.47 1.80
C ALA A 77 -11.78 27.25 3.06
N PHE A 78 -11.57 28.13 4.02
CA PHE A 78 -12.42 28.36 5.18
C PHE A 78 -13.06 29.75 5.03
N GLU A 79 -13.96 30.11 5.94
CA GLU A 79 -14.69 31.39 5.87
C GLU A 79 -13.77 32.61 5.76
N ARG A 80 -12.61 32.61 6.43
CA ARG A 80 -11.71 33.76 6.50
C ARG A 80 -10.26 33.46 6.14
N VAL A 81 -9.93 32.21 5.83
CA VAL A 81 -8.55 31.79 5.52
C VAL A 81 -8.55 30.75 4.42
N CYS A 82 -7.56 30.81 3.53
CA CYS A 82 -7.28 29.75 2.58
C CYS A 82 -5.92 29.14 2.92
N VAL A 83 -5.88 27.82 3.08
CA VAL A 83 -4.63 27.05 3.23
C VAL A 83 -4.27 26.50 1.86
N MET A 84 -3.04 26.73 1.41
CA MET A 84 -2.54 26.26 0.11
C MET A 84 -1.22 25.52 0.34
N ALA A 85 -1.08 24.34 -0.24
CA ALA A 85 0.13 23.53 -0.18
C ALA A 85 0.77 23.46 -1.58
N GLU A 86 2.08 23.68 -1.63
CA GLU A 86 2.89 23.46 -2.83
C GLU A 86 2.73 22.03 -3.36
N ARG A 87 3.07 21.81 -4.62
CA ARG A 87 3.11 20.44 -5.17
C ARG A 87 4.30 19.67 -4.60
N PRO A 88 4.18 18.34 -4.47
CA PRO A 88 5.34 17.50 -4.19
C PRO A 88 6.45 17.75 -5.22
N ARG A 89 7.70 17.88 -4.74
CA ARG A 89 8.90 17.91 -5.58
C ARG A 89 9.27 16.53 -6.10
N GLU A 90 9.05 15.51 -5.29
CA GLU A 90 9.25 14.12 -5.67
C GLU A 90 7.97 13.32 -5.46
N LEU A 91 7.66 12.47 -6.44
CA LEU A 91 6.56 11.52 -6.39
C LEU A 91 7.00 10.23 -7.08
N HIS A 92 7.01 9.14 -6.33
CA HIS A 92 7.42 7.83 -6.81
C HIS A 92 6.27 6.84 -6.73
N THR A 93 6.10 6.11 -7.82
CA THR A 93 5.02 5.15 -7.98
C THR A 93 5.48 3.92 -8.72
N GLU A 94 4.79 2.83 -8.48
CA GLU A 94 4.91 1.58 -9.22
C GLU A 94 3.55 1.20 -9.83
N PRO A 95 3.51 0.29 -10.83
CA PRO A 95 2.26 -0.28 -11.31
C PRO A 95 1.48 -0.98 -10.20
N SER A 96 0.17 -0.75 -10.12
CA SER A 96 -0.70 -1.51 -9.21
C SER A 96 -0.81 -2.96 -9.70
N PRO A 97 -0.48 -3.97 -8.88
CA PRO A 97 -0.69 -5.38 -9.24
C PRO A 97 -2.17 -5.65 -9.50
N GLY A 98 -2.50 -6.25 -10.65
CA GLY A 98 -3.89 -6.54 -11.04
C GLY A 98 -4.73 -5.30 -11.39
N GLY A 99 -4.15 -4.09 -11.36
CA GLY A 99 -4.83 -2.86 -11.74
C GLY A 99 -5.07 -2.75 -13.24
N ALA A 100 -6.00 -1.86 -13.61
CA ALA A 100 -6.24 -1.53 -15.02
C ALA A 100 -4.99 -0.94 -15.68
N GLU A 101 -4.90 -0.95 -17.02
CA GLU A 101 -3.74 -0.37 -17.71
C GLU A 101 -3.48 1.09 -17.29
N GLY A 102 -2.25 1.34 -16.85
CA GLY A 102 -1.79 2.64 -16.36
C GLY A 102 -2.08 2.91 -14.89
N GLU A 103 -2.74 2.02 -14.15
CA GLU A 103 -2.98 2.21 -12.72
C GLU A 103 -1.67 2.14 -11.93
N ARG A 104 -1.44 3.13 -11.05
CA ARG A 104 -0.22 3.26 -10.26
C ARG A 104 -0.56 3.42 -8.79
N ARG A 105 0.34 2.96 -7.92
CA ARG A 105 0.31 3.20 -6.48
C ARG A 105 1.61 3.85 -6.01
N LEU A 106 1.55 4.63 -4.94
CA LEU A 106 2.74 5.21 -4.32
C LEU A 106 3.67 4.11 -3.81
N HIS A 107 4.94 4.20 -4.15
CA HIS A 107 5.97 3.30 -3.64
C HIS A 107 7.35 3.85 -3.96
N HIS A 108 8.27 3.71 -3.01
CA HIS A 108 9.69 3.73 -3.31
C HIS A 108 10.46 2.83 -2.34
N PRO A 109 11.40 1.99 -2.81
CA PRO A 109 12.06 0.99 -1.96
C PRO A 109 13.11 1.58 -1.00
N ASN A 110 13.68 2.74 -1.33
CA ASN A 110 14.89 3.26 -0.65
C ASN A 110 14.82 4.73 -0.19
N ARG A 111 13.70 5.42 -0.38
CA ARG A 111 13.50 6.83 0.03
C ARG A 111 12.00 7.11 0.17
N ALA A 112 11.64 8.32 0.58
CA ALA A 112 10.25 8.75 0.62
C ALA A 112 9.59 8.58 -0.76
N ALA A 113 8.34 8.15 -0.78
CA ALA A 113 7.56 8.07 -2.02
C ALA A 113 6.99 9.44 -2.41
N LEU A 114 6.94 10.37 -1.47
CA LEU A 114 6.42 11.73 -1.64
C LEU A 114 7.31 12.70 -0.83
N GLU A 115 7.78 13.78 -1.45
CA GLU A 115 8.53 14.84 -0.78
C GLU A 115 8.05 16.22 -1.23
N TYR A 116 7.82 17.12 -0.27
CA TYR A 116 7.42 18.51 -0.49
C TYR A 116 8.60 19.47 -0.39
N SER A 117 8.42 20.68 -0.91
CA SER A 117 9.44 21.73 -0.92
C SER A 117 9.87 22.21 0.46
N ASP A 118 9.02 22.02 1.47
CA ASP A 118 9.25 22.34 2.88
C ASP A 118 9.96 21.21 3.66
N GLY A 119 10.30 20.10 2.99
CA GLY A 119 10.94 18.94 3.59
C GLY A 119 9.97 17.90 4.18
N THR A 120 8.66 18.11 4.10
CA THR A 120 7.67 17.11 4.51
C THR A 120 7.76 15.88 3.60
N ARG A 121 7.81 14.69 4.21
CA ARG A 121 7.99 13.40 3.51
C ARG A 121 6.96 12.36 3.92
N SER A 122 6.57 11.52 2.96
CA SER A 122 5.77 10.31 3.23
C SER A 122 6.47 9.08 2.67
N PHE A 123 6.71 8.09 3.53
CA PHE A 123 7.26 6.80 3.16
C PHE A 123 6.12 5.83 2.87
N VAL A 124 6.22 5.12 1.73
CA VAL A 124 5.15 4.24 1.27
C VAL A 124 5.75 2.96 0.69
N HIS A 125 5.35 1.81 1.26
CA HIS A 125 5.71 0.47 0.80
C HIS A 125 4.50 -0.14 0.09
N HIS A 126 4.59 -0.38 -1.21
CA HIS A 126 3.53 -1.01 -2.01
C HIS A 126 2.11 -0.41 -1.82
N GLY A 127 2.00 0.92 -1.69
CA GLY A 127 0.76 1.64 -1.41
C GLY A 127 0.41 1.82 0.08
N THR A 128 1.07 1.09 0.98
CA THR A 128 0.90 1.23 2.43
C THR A 128 1.81 2.34 2.96
N ILE A 129 1.23 3.37 3.58
CA ILE A 129 1.99 4.42 4.26
C ILE A 129 2.60 3.85 5.54
N VAL A 130 3.92 3.95 5.65
CA VAL A 130 4.73 3.35 6.71
C VAL A 130 5.61 4.42 7.39
N PRO A 131 6.07 4.18 8.62
CA PRO A 131 7.18 4.94 9.19
C PRO A 131 8.43 4.87 8.30
N ASP A 132 9.27 5.90 8.40
CA ASP A 132 10.51 6.00 7.64
C ASP A 132 11.45 4.82 7.85
N TRP A 133 11.54 4.32 9.09
CA TRP A 133 12.40 3.19 9.44
C TRP A 133 12.08 1.93 8.63
N VAL A 134 10.82 1.73 8.22
CA VAL A 134 10.44 0.57 7.40
C VAL A 134 11.16 0.58 6.06
N VAL A 135 11.43 1.76 5.50
CA VAL A 135 12.06 1.92 4.19
C VAL A 135 13.57 2.13 4.31
N LEU A 136 14.00 2.89 5.30
CA LEU A 136 15.38 3.37 5.43
C LEU A 136 16.28 2.44 6.25
N ASP A 137 15.74 1.86 7.32
CA ASP A 137 16.51 1.09 8.31
C ASP A 137 15.63 0.05 9.03
N PRO A 138 15.07 -0.93 8.29
CA PRO A 138 14.28 -1.99 8.89
C PRO A 138 15.18 -3.03 9.54
N THR A 139 14.91 -3.37 10.80
CA THR A 139 15.61 -4.41 11.57
C THR A 139 14.63 -5.30 12.29
N ALA A 140 15.01 -6.55 12.58
CA ALA A 140 14.16 -7.45 13.38
C ALA A 140 13.76 -6.85 14.74
N GLU A 141 14.67 -6.10 15.38
CA GLU A 141 14.41 -5.42 16.65
C GLU A 141 13.30 -4.37 16.55
N ARG A 142 13.32 -3.51 15.51
CA ARG A 142 12.26 -2.52 15.28
C ARG A 142 10.93 -3.18 14.92
N ILE A 143 10.97 -4.24 14.11
CA ILE A 143 9.81 -5.07 13.79
C ILE A 143 9.20 -5.67 15.06
N GLY A 144 10.02 -6.18 15.98
CA GLY A 144 9.58 -6.75 17.25
C GLY A 144 8.84 -5.77 18.15
N ARG A 145 9.19 -4.47 18.09
CA ARG A 145 8.57 -3.40 18.89
C ARG A 145 7.32 -2.80 18.25
N GLU A 146 7.15 -2.95 16.94
CA GLU A 146 6.03 -2.38 16.21
C GLU A 146 4.73 -3.12 16.56
N ARG A 147 3.69 -2.36 16.92
CA ARG A 147 2.40 -2.90 17.35
C ARG A 147 1.47 -3.15 16.18
N ASN A 148 1.59 -2.35 15.12
CA ASN A 148 0.75 -2.47 13.95
C ASN A 148 1.24 -3.62 13.06
N VAL A 149 0.41 -4.66 12.96
CA VAL A 149 0.68 -5.88 12.18
C VAL A 149 0.99 -5.56 10.71
N GLU A 150 0.31 -4.59 10.10
CA GLU A 150 0.53 -4.24 8.70
C GLU A 150 1.88 -3.55 8.49
N ILE A 151 2.32 -2.74 9.45
CA ILE A 151 3.66 -2.12 9.44
C ILE A 151 4.75 -3.17 9.63
N ARG A 152 4.56 -4.10 10.57
CA ARG A 152 5.47 -5.25 10.75
C ARG A 152 5.60 -6.06 9.47
N ARG A 153 4.47 -6.38 8.83
CA ARG A 153 4.45 -7.11 7.57
C ARG A 153 5.23 -6.37 6.48
N CYS A 154 4.99 -5.07 6.30
CA CYS A 154 5.74 -4.26 5.33
C CYS A 154 7.26 -4.26 5.60
N ALA A 155 7.66 -4.18 6.87
CA ALA A 155 9.06 -4.22 7.26
C ALA A 155 9.71 -5.60 7.04
N ILE A 156 9.00 -6.69 7.36
CA ILE A 156 9.48 -8.06 7.07
C ILE A 156 9.59 -8.28 5.56
N GLU A 157 8.61 -7.83 4.77
CA GLU A 157 8.69 -7.86 3.31
C GLU A 157 9.91 -7.08 2.77
N ARG A 158 10.30 -6.00 3.45
CA ARG A 158 11.44 -5.16 3.05
C ARG A 158 12.81 -5.79 3.31
N ILE A 159 12.98 -6.54 4.41
CA ILE A 159 14.24 -7.25 4.73
C ILE A 159 14.27 -8.70 4.23
N GLY A 160 13.11 -9.26 3.94
CA GLY A 160 12.94 -10.66 3.56
C GLY A 160 12.76 -11.58 4.76
N TRP A 161 12.01 -12.67 4.56
CA TRP A 161 11.74 -13.66 5.62
C TRP A 161 13.00 -14.36 6.11
N ASP A 162 13.97 -14.67 5.23
CA ASP A 162 15.21 -15.34 5.64
C ASP A 162 16.01 -14.49 6.62
N THR A 163 16.26 -13.22 6.27
CA THR A 163 16.91 -12.23 7.15
C THR A 163 16.16 -12.09 8.47
N TYR A 164 14.83 -11.98 8.41
CA TYR A 164 14.03 -11.81 9.62
C TYR A 164 14.06 -13.04 10.54
N ILE A 165 13.99 -14.25 9.99
CA ILE A 165 14.07 -15.51 10.75
C ILE A 165 15.40 -15.58 11.50
N GLU A 166 16.50 -15.28 10.80
CA GLU A 166 17.85 -15.31 11.35
C GLU A 166 18.03 -14.26 12.45
N GLU A 167 17.73 -12.99 12.14
CA GLU A 167 17.93 -11.88 13.09
C GLU A 167 16.99 -11.95 14.31
N ALA A 168 15.74 -12.42 14.12
CA ALA A 168 14.79 -12.58 15.21
C ALA A 168 14.96 -13.90 15.97
N ALA A 169 15.88 -14.77 15.53
CA ALA A 169 16.12 -16.11 16.08
C ALA A 169 14.84 -16.93 16.22
N LEU A 170 14.00 -16.95 15.17
CA LEU A 170 12.74 -17.69 15.21
C LEU A 170 13.00 -19.20 15.34
N THR A 171 12.25 -19.85 16.24
CA THR A 171 12.34 -21.30 16.44
C THR A 171 11.47 -21.99 15.41
N LEU A 172 12.09 -22.79 14.54
CA LEU A 172 11.38 -23.68 13.63
C LEU A 172 10.71 -24.80 14.42
N VAL A 173 9.40 -24.93 14.25
CA VAL A 173 8.57 -25.95 14.90
C VAL A 173 8.37 -27.14 13.98
N ASP A 174 8.02 -26.90 12.72
CA ASP A 174 7.75 -27.95 11.74
C ASP A 174 8.03 -27.46 10.31
N ARG A 175 8.37 -28.41 9.43
CA ARG A 175 8.63 -28.15 8.01
C ARG A 175 8.16 -29.34 7.18
N THR A 176 7.39 -29.06 6.14
CA THR A 176 6.80 -30.08 5.25
C THR A 176 6.63 -29.53 3.84
N GLU A 177 6.52 -30.41 2.85
CA GLU A 177 6.07 -30.02 1.51
C GLU A 177 4.63 -29.48 1.57
N ASP A 178 4.31 -28.49 0.74
CA ASP A 178 2.96 -27.94 0.58
C ASP A 178 2.15 -28.77 -0.43
N PRO A 179 1.18 -29.59 -0.01
CA PRO A 179 0.34 -30.37 -0.93
C PRO A 179 -0.50 -29.48 -1.84
N GLY A 180 -0.82 -28.26 -1.39
CA GLY A 180 -1.53 -27.26 -2.19
C GLY A 180 -0.65 -26.55 -3.23
N ASN A 181 0.67 -26.65 -3.11
CA ASN A 181 1.64 -25.98 -3.98
C ASN A 181 2.90 -26.86 -4.20
N PRO A 182 2.82 -27.87 -5.09
CA PRO A 182 3.91 -28.82 -5.32
C PRO A 182 5.26 -28.14 -5.61
N GLY A 183 6.31 -28.63 -4.96
CA GLY A 183 7.67 -28.08 -5.04
C GLY A 183 7.92 -26.88 -4.11
N CYS A 184 6.95 -26.50 -3.29
CA CYS A 184 7.11 -25.50 -2.22
C CYS A 184 6.99 -26.13 -0.84
N LEU A 185 7.47 -25.42 0.16
CA LEU A 185 7.48 -25.83 1.55
C LEU A 185 6.53 -24.97 2.38
N LEU A 186 5.95 -25.59 3.39
CA LEU A 186 5.37 -24.93 4.54
C LEU A 186 6.37 -25.02 5.69
N GLU A 187 6.61 -23.89 6.37
CA GLU A 187 7.48 -23.82 7.54
C GLU A 187 6.72 -23.12 8.66
N LEU A 188 6.65 -23.76 9.82
CA LEU A 188 5.96 -23.24 10.99
C LEU A 188 6.99 -22.78 12.01
N TYR A 189 6.92 -21.53 12.42
CA TYR A 189 7.79 -20.94 13.44
C TYR A 189 6.98 -20.48 14.64
N ASP A 190 7.59 -20.52 15.83
CA ASP A 190 7.03 -19.79 16.97
C ASP A 190 7.14 -18.27 16.72
N SER A 191 6.06 -17.53 17.01
CA SER A 191 6.06 -16.07 16.90
C SER A 191 6.98 -15.48 17.97
N PRO A 192 7.73 -14.39 17.67
CA PRO A 192 8.46 -13.65 18.69
C PRO A 192 7.56 -13.23 19.85
N GLY A 193 8.14 -13.21 21.05
CA GLY A 193 7.50 -12.58 22.20
C GLY A 193 7.23 -11.09 21.94
N GLY A 194 6.15 -10.56 22.49
CA GLY A 194 5.81 -9.13 22.39
C GLY A 194 4.85 -8.75 21.25
N TRP A 195 4.49 -9.70 20.38
CA TRP A 195 3.52 -9.47 19.31
C TRP A 195 2.05 -9.51 19.76
N GLY A 196 1.79 -9.73 21.05
CA GLY A 196 0.46 -9.88 21.63
C GLY A 196 0.25 -11.29 22.18
N SER A 197 -0.86 -11.91 21.82
CA SER A 197 -1.17 -13.30 22.20
C SER A 197 -0.11 -14.27 21.65
N PRO A 198 0.24 -15.34 22.38
CA PRO A 198 1.09 -16.40 21.86
C PRO A 198 0.51 -16.93 20.55
N GLY A 199 1.35 -17.01 19.53
CA GLY A 199 0.97 -17.47 18.20
C GLY A 199 2.15 -18.12 17.49
N ARG A 200 1.88 -18.66 16.32
CA ARG A 200 2.89 -19.17 15.40
C ARG A 200 2.81 -18.40 14.08
N ILE A 201 3.87 -18.49 13.28
CA ILE A 201 3.95 -17.91 11.95
C ILE A 201 4.10 -19.07 10.97
N LEU A 202 3.11 -19.25 10.10
CA LEU A 202 3.19 -20.18 8.99
C LEU A 202 3.76 -19.44 7.78
N LEU A 203 4.96 -19.82 7.34
CA LEU A 203 5.51 -19.39 6.06
C LEU A 203 5.00 -20.28 4.94
N ALA A 204 4.42 -19.66 3.93
CA ALA A 204 3.93 -20.31 2.73
C ALA A 204 4.35 -19.53 1.48
N VAL A 205 4.51 -20.23 0.37
CA VAL A 205 4.83 -19.65 -0.93
C VAL A 205 3.53 -19.47 -1.73
N ASN A 206 3.39 -18.34 -2.43
CA ASN A 206 2.25 -18.16 -3.32
C ASN A 206 2.17 -19.27 -4.38
N GLY A 207 0.95 -19.72 -4.70
CA GLY A 207 0.72 -20.71 -5.75
C GLY A 207 0.91 -20.15 -7.15
N SER A 208 0.52 -18.89 -7.34
CA SER A 208 0.66 -18.17 -8.62
C SER A 208 2.03 -17.52 -8.75
N LEU A 209 2.59 -17.55 -9.95
CA LEU A 209 3.76 -16.74 -10.30
C LEU A 209 3.36 -15.27 -10.35
N GLU A 210 4.23 -14.42 -9.82
CA GLU A 210 4.17 -12.99 -10.09
C GLU A 210 4.47 -12.72 -11.58
N ARG A 211 4.20 -11.50 -12.07
CA ARG A 211 4.43 -11.14 -13.48
C ARG A 211 5.89 -11.30 -13.92
N ASP A 212 6.83 -11.21 -12.98
CA ASP A 212 8.26 -11.40 -13.19
C ASP A 212 8.72 -12.87 -13.08
N GLY A 213 7.78 -13.80 -12.89
CA GLY A 213 8.06 -15.23 -12.75
C GLY A 213 8.52 -15.65 -11.35
N THR A 214 8.60 -14.73 -10.39
CA THR A 214 8.97 -15.05 -9.01
C THR A 214 7.78 -15.56 -8.20
N ARG A 215 8.05 -16.21 -7.07
CA ARG A 215 7.03 -16.54 -6.05
C ARG A 215 7.37 -15.84 -4.76
N ARG A 216 6.37 -15.20 -4.16
CA ARG A 216 6.52 -14.51 -2.87
C ARG A 216 6.27 -15.47 -1.71
N ARG A 217 7.06 -15.31 -0.64
CA ARG A 217 6.83 -15.95 0.66
C ARG A 217 5.98 -15.03 1.54
N TYR A 218 4.98 -15.59 2.17
CA TYR A 218 4.08 -14.90 3.09
C TYR A 218 4.12 -15.59 4.45
N GLY A 219 4.13 -14.79 5.52
CA GLY A 219 3.93 -15.29 6.87
C GLY A 219 2.52 -15.00 7.33
N LEU A 220 1.82 -16.06 7.70
CA LEU A 220 0.45 -16.02 8.19
C LEU A 220 0.48 -16.21 9.71
N PRO A 221 -0.09 -15.29 10.50
CA PRO A 221 -0.27 -15.52 11.94
C PRO A 221 -1.28 -16.65 12.12
N VAL A 222 -0.89 -17.70 12.84
CA VAL A 222 -1.72 -18.87 13.13
C VAL A 222 -1.73 -19.16 14.65
N PRO A 223 -2.72 -19.91 15.15
CA PRO A 223 -2.81 -20.20 16.59
C PRO A 223 -1.59 -20.96 17.12
N ALA A 224 -1.20 -20.66 18.36
CA ALA A 224 -0.08 -21.32 19.03
C ALA A 224 -0.25 -22.84 19.22
N TRP A 225 -1.50 -23.33 19.24
CA TRP A 225 -1.77 -24.74 19.46
C TRP A 225 -1.52 -25.61 18.22
N ALA A 226 -1.42 -25.02 17.02
CA ALA A 226 -1.36 -25.77 15.75
C ALA A 226 -0.06 -26.60 15.69
N PRO A 227 -0.10 -27.93 15.88
CA PRO A 227 1.09 -28.71 16.23
C PRO A 227 2.06 -28.95 15.06
N SER A 228 1.58 -28.80 13.82
CA SER A 228 2.36 -28.97 12.58
C SER A 228 2.06 -27.88 11.56
N ALA A 229 2.92 -27.74 10.56
CA ALA A 229 2.73 -26.82 9.45
C ALA A 229 1.49 -27.16 8.61
N LEU A 230 1.11 -28.44 8.52
CA LEU A 230 -0.14 -28.87 7.87
C LEU A 230 -1.37 -28.46 8.66
N ASP A 231 -1.35 -28.58 9.99
CA ASP A 231 -2.47 -28.14 10.84
C ASP A 231 -2.63 -26.63 10.80
N ALA A 232 -1.52 -25.89 10.83
CA ALA A 232 -1.52 -24.45 10.65
C ALA A 232 -2.10 -24.06 9.28
N ALA A 233 -1.68 -24.73 8.20
CA ALA A 233 -2.20 -24.47 6.86
C ALA A 233 -3.68 -24.82 6.76
N GLY A 234 -4.12 -25.99 7.24
CA GLY A 234 -5.52 -26.38 7.28
C GLY A 234 -6.39 -25.37 8.03
N TRP A 235 -5.93 -24.87 9.17
CA TRP A 235 -6.63 -23.84 9.93
C TRP A 235 -6.87 -22.54 9.12
N THR A 236 -5.89 -22.10 8.30
CA THR A 236 -6.08 -20.92 7.43
C THR A 236 -7.17 -21.11 6.38
N TYR A 237 -7.53 -22.36 6.06
CA TYR A 237 -8.60 -22.73 5.14
C TYR A 237 -9.89 -23.16 5.85
N GLY A 238 -9.92 -23.17 7.19
CA GLY A 238 -11.06 -23.66 7.95
C GLY A 238 -11.27 -25.18 7.88
N ILE A 239 -10.21 -25.94 7.59
CA ILE A 239 -10.24 -27.41 7.49
C ILE A 239 -9.20 -28.05 8.44
N SER A 240 -9.24 -29.36 8.61
CA SER A 240 -8.22 -30.08 9.40
C SER A 240 -6.88 -30.16 8.64
N GLY A 241 -5.77 -30.34 9.37
CA GLY A 241 -4.47 -30.62 8.74
C GLY A 241 -4.48 -31.90 7.90
N SER A 242 -5.24 -32.92 8.32
CA SER A 242 -5.43 -34.16 7.55
C SER A 242 -6.23 -33.99 6.26
N ASP A 243 -7.14 -33.03 6.20
CA ASP A 243 -7.86 -32.72 4.96
C ASP A 243 -6.98 -31.87 4.05
N TYR A 244 -6.24 -30.91 4.63
CA TYR A 244 -5.26 -30.11 3.90
C TYR A 244 -4.18 -31.00 3.26
N SER A 245 -3.74 -32.05 3.95
CA SER A 245 -2.73 -32.98 3.45
C SER A 245 -3.15 -33.77 2.20
N ARG A 246 -4.45 -33.77 1.87
CA ARG A 246 -5.02 -34.46 0.71
C ARG A 246 -5.25 -33.53 -0.49
N LEU A 247 -4.90 -32.25 -0.38
CA LEU A 247 -4.97 -31.33 -1.51
C LEU A 247 -4.02 -31.79 -2.61
N VAL A 248 -4.49 -31.73 -3.86
CA VAL A 248 -3.71 -32.14 -5.04
C VAL A 248 -3.19 -30.92 -5.81
N ARG A 249 -3.86 -29.77 -5.69
CA ARG A 249 -3.46 -28.47 -6.23
C ARG A 249 -4.46 -27.39 -5.81
N ARG A 250 -4.02 -26.17 -5.49
CA ARG A 250 -4.91 -24.99 -5.45
C ARG A 250 -5.24 -24.55 -6.87
N THR A 251 -6.53 -24.39 -7.19
CA THR A 251 -6.99 -23.76 -8.45
C THR A 251 -6.71 -22.27 -8.44
#